data_AF-A0A523PSH7-F1
#
_entry.id   AF-A0A523PSH7-F1
#
_cell.length_a   1.000
_cell.length_b   1.000
_cell.length_c   1.000
_cell.angle_alpha   90.00
_cell.angle_beta   90.00
_cell.angle_gamma   90.00
#
_symmetry.space_group_name_H-M   'P 1'
#
loop_
_entity.id
_entity.type
_entity.pdbx_description
1 polymer ?
#
loop_
_entity_poly.entity_id
_entity_poly.type
_entity_poly.pdbx_seq_one_letter_code
_entity_poly.pdbx_strand_id
1 'polypeptide(L)'
;MAPRFATAGNDSATDLTAMHSRFGLKWKGPALENGYQAGAVLEFDLFDPTSSNQMEVRDRLVAFTLSRGASSWLVGQYWDVFSPLNPTTLMTNGNLWNTGNLGFRCAQVRYSRKGDVLDWAVSVNDPSTSGTAPNTDAPIIEG
;
A
#
# COMPACT_ATOMS: atom_id res chain seq x y z
N MET A 1 10.57 10.37 -5.77
CA MET A 1 11.16 10.63 -7.10
C MET A 1 11.32 9.31 -7.87
N ALA A 2 10.85 9.24 -9.11
CA ALA A 2 11.32 8.23 -10.06
C ALA A 2 12.79 8.54 -10.43
N PRO A 3 13.59 7.59 -10.93
CA PRO A 3 14.94 7.90 -11.40
C PRO A 3 14.86 9.01 -12.45
N ARG A 4 15.53 10.15 -12.18
CA ARG A 4 15.63 11.23 -13.17
C ARG A 4 16.79 10.86 -14.09
N PHE A 5 16.49 10.66 -15.37
CA PHE A 5 17.51 10.48 -16.39
C PHE A 5 18.20 11.83 -16.66
N ALA A 6 19.52 11.80 -16.84
CA ALA A 6 20.30 13.00 -17.15
C ALA A 6 19.85 13.60 -18.50
N THR A 7 19.69 14.92 -18.53
CA THR A 7 19.48 15.67 -19.77
C THR A 7 20.84 16.11 -20.32
N ALA A 8 21.12 15.82 -21.58
CA ALA A 8 22.43 16.04 -22.19
C ALA A 8 22.92 17.49 -22.04
N GLY A 9 24.16 17.65 -21.58
CA GLY A 9 24.92 18.90 -21.66
C GLY A 9 25.45 19.44 -20.34
N ASN A 10 25.07 18.86 -19.19
CA ASN A 10 25.71 19.13 -17.90
C ASN A 10 25.43 17.96 -16.93
N ASP A 11 26.09 16.83 -17.18
CA ASP A 11 25.72 15.50 -16.67
C ASP A 11 26.29 15.17 -15.29
N SER A 12 26.30 16.14 -14.37
CA SER A 12 26.74 15.92 -12.99
C SER A 12 25.80 16.61 -12.02
N ALA A 13 24.73 15.90 -11.64
CA ALA A 13 23.83 16.29 -10.59
C ALA A 13 23.83 15.21 -9.50
N THR A 14 24.13 15.61 -8.27
CA THR A 14 24.02 14.75 -7.08
C THR A 14 22.86 15.26 -6.26
N ASP A 15 21.77 14.51 -6.23
CA ASP A 15 20.61 14.82 -5.40
C ASP A 15 20.53 13.84 -4.23
N LEU A 16 20.32 14.40 -3.04
CA LEU A 16 20.04 13.65 -1.82
C LEU A 16 18.70 14.10 -1.28
N THR A 17 17.86 13.16 -0.88
CA THR A 17 16.55 13.49 -0.31
C THR A 17 16.17 12.52 0.80
N ALA A 18 15.52 13.04 1.84
CA ALA A 18 14.88 12.25 2.88
C ALA A 18 13.39 12.00 2.60
N MET A 19 12.84 12.45 1.46
CA MET A 19 11.43 12.35 1.04
C MET A 19 11.00 10.94 0.62
N HIS A 20 11.62 9.95 1.23
CA HIS A 20 11.22 8.55 1.16
C HIS A 20 11.36 7.86 2.52
N SER A 21 11.65 8.63 3.58
CA SER A 21 11.64 8.15 4.96
C SER A 21 10.27 7.58 5.28
N ARG A 22 10.25 6.37 5.84
CA ARG A 22 9.03 5.64 6.18
C ARG A 22 8.99 5.30 7.65
N PHE A 23 7.81 5.40 8.22
CA PHE A 23 7.54 4.99 9.58
C PHE A 23 6.35 4.05 9.57
N GLY A 24 6.43 2.99 10.37
CA GLY A 24 5.41 1.96 10.40
C GLY A 24 5.25 1.37 11.78
N LEU A 25 3.99 1.16 12.18
CA LEU A 25 3.58 0.44 13.36
C LEU A 25 2.78 -0.78 12.93
N LYS A 26 3.19 -1.95 13.42
CA LYS A 26 2.41 -3.18 13.34
C LYS A 26 1.92 -3.52 14.74
N TRP A 27 0.62 -3.55 14.91
CA TRP A 27 -0.02 -3.88 16.16
C TRP A 27 -0.57 -5.30 16.12
N LYS A 28 -0.21 -6.10 17.11
CA LYS A 28 -0.82 -7.41 17.38
C LYS A 28 -1.81 -7.21 18.53
N GLY A 29 -3.09 -7.27 18.22
CA GLY A 29 -4.15 -7.03 19.19
C GLY A 29 -4.42 -8.22 20.12
N PRO A 30 -5.45 -8.14 20.95
CA PRO A 30 -5.88 -9.26 21.77
C PRO A 30 -6.52 -10.37 20.92
N ALA A 31 -6.50 -11.59 21.46
CA ALA A 31 -7.39 -12.65 21.01
C ALA A 31 -8.82 -12.33 21.48
N LEU A 32 -9.79 -12.49 20.59
CA LEU A 32 -11.21 -12.33 20.87
C LEU A 32 -11.81 -13.68 21.27
N GLU A 33 -12.92 -13.67 22.01
CA GLU A 33 -13.55 -14.86 22.61
C GLU A 33 -13.88 -15.98 21.61
N ASN A 34 -14.07 -15.65 20.33
CA ASN A 34 -14.40 -16.60 19.26
C ASN A 34 -13.17 -17.18 18.53
N GLY A 35 -11.97 -17.07 19.11
CA GLY A 35 -10.72 -17.53 18.51
C GLY A 35 -10.21 -16.66 17.36
N TYR A 36 -10.75 -15.45 17.23
CA TYR A 36 -10.24 -14.45 16.29
C TYR A 36 -9.08 -13.68 16.91
N GLN A 37 -8.12 -13.31 16.08
CA GLN A 37 -6.96 -12.51 16.43
C GLN A 37 -7.05 -11.18 15.69
N ALA A 38 -7.14 -10.09 16.44
CA ALA A 38 -7.12 -8.74 15.90
C ALA A 38 -5.68 -8.30 15.61
N GLY A 39 -5.52 -7.46 14.59
CA GLY A 39 -4.25 -6.82 14.25
C GLY A 39 -4.48 -5.58 13.42
N ALA A 40 -3.48 -4.71 13.37
CA ALA A 40 -3.53 -3.52 12.54
C ALA A 40 -2.13 -3.15 12.03
N VAL A 41 -2.11 -2.41 10.92
CA VAL A 41 -0.92 -1.80 10.37
C VAL A 41 -1.20 -0.34 10.05
N LEU A 42 -0.30 0.52 10.48
CA LEU A 42 -0.23 1.92 10.11
C LEU A 42 1.17 2.18 9.55
N GLU A 43 1.27 2.61 8.30
CA GLU A 43 2.52 3.00 7.66
C GLU A 43 2.30 4.33 6.96
N PHE A 44 3.24 5.25 7.09
CA PHE A 44 3.26 6.52 6.36
C PHE A 44 4.67 6.80 5.84
N ASP A 45 4.76 7.57 4.76
CA ASP A 45 6.00 8.14 4.27
C ASP A 45 5.91 9.65 4.10
N LEU A 46 7.09 10.23 3.96
CA LEU A 46 7.21 11.61 3.52
C LEU A 46 7.32 11.61 2.01
N PHE A 47 6.43 12.27 1.27
CA PHE A 47 6.47 12.34 -0.19
C PHE A 47 5.66 13.53 -0.71
N ASP A 48 6.26 14.32 -1.59
CA ASP A 48 5.59 15.34 -2.40
C ASP A 48 6.11 15.19 -3.85
N PRO A 49 5.23 15.09 -4.87
CA PRO A 49 5.66 14.99 -6.26
C PRO A 49 6.08 16.35 -6.88
N THR A 50 5.79 17.47 -6.21
CA THR A 50 5.93 18.83 -6.74
C THR A 50 7.12 19.60 -6.16
N SER A 51 7.45 19.38 -4.90
CA SER A 51 8.62 19.99 -4.24
C SER A 51 9.72 18.98 -3.95
N SER A 52 10.97 19.46 -3.85
CA SER A 52 12.14 18.64 -3.48
C SER A 52 12.54 18.79 -2.00
N ASN A 53 11.95 19.75 -1.28
CA ASN A 53 12.31 20.06 0.11
C ASN A 53 11.10 20.31 1.02
N GLN A 54 9.88 20.33 0.49
CA GLN A 54 8.65 20.41 1.28
C GLN A 54 8.08 19.01 1.39
N MET A 55 8.26 18.41 2.56
CA MET A 55 7.88 17.04 2.80
C MET A 55 6.41 16.99 3.24
N GLU A 56 5.57 16.29 2.49
CA GLU A 56 4.19 16.01 2.90
C GLU A 56 4.06 14.60 3.48
N VAL A 57 3.22 14.44 4.50
CA VAL A 57 2.90 13.12 5.06
C VAL A 57 1.89 12.45 4.15
N ARG A 58 2.23 11.26 3.68
CA ARG A 58 1.34 10.40 2.90
C ARG A 58 1.15 9.08 3.62
N ASP A 59 -0.10 8.69 3.82
CA ASP A 59 -0.43 7.38 4.32
C ASP A 59 -0.08 6.31 3.28
N ARG A 60 0.48 5.20 3.76
CA ARG A 60 0.91 4.08 2.91
C ARG A 60 0.06 2.86 3.13
N LEU A 61 -0.04 2.42 4.38
CA LEU A 61 -0.83 1.26 4.77
C LEU A 61 -1.66 1.68 5.98
N VAL A 62 -2.96 1.53 5.90
CA VAL A 62 -3.87 1.80 7.02
C VAL A 62 -4.91 0.70 6.98
N ALA A 63 -4.65 -0.41 7.67
CA ALA A 63 -5.50 -1.59 7.59
C ALA A 63 -5.65 -2.30 8.93
N PHE A 64 -6.86 -2.79 9.16
CA PHE A 64 -7.19 -3.69 10.24
C PHE A 64 -7.28 -5.12 9.71
N THR A 65 -6.90 -6.09 10.54
CA THR A 65 -6.94 -7.51 10.20
C THR A 65 -7.64 -8.31 11.29
N LEU A 66 -8.47 -9.27 10.88
CA LEU A 66 -9.09 -10.24 11.76
C LEU A 66 -8.79 -11.65 11.25
N SER A 67 -8.02 -12.42 12.01
CA SER A 67 -7.57 -13.76 11.59
C SER A 67 -8.12 -14.84 12.50
N ARG A 68 -8.47 -16.01 11.96
CA ARG A 68 -8.86 -17.19 12.73
C ARG A 68 -8.37 -18.44 12.01
N GLY A 69 -7.47 -19.19 12.65
CA GLY A 69 -6.80 -20.32 12.02
C GLY A 69 -6.13 -19.90 10.71
N ALA A 70 -6.48 -20.58 9.61
CA ALA A 70 -5.93 -20.29 8.29
C ALA A 70 -6.69 -19.21 7.49
N SER A 71 -7.76 -18.63 8.07
CA SER A 71 -8.56 -17.57 7.43
C SER A 71 -8.20 -16.20 7.97
N SER A 72 -8.17 -15.19 7.11
CA SER A 72 -7.93 -13.80 7.50
C SER A 72 -8.74 -12.81 6.67
N TRP A 73 -9.34 -11.86 7.36
CA TRP A 73 -9.98 -10.69 6.80
C TRP A 73 -9.08 -9.47 6.94
N LEU A 74 -9.03 -8.63 5.92
CA LEU A 74 -8.35 -7.35 5.93
C LEU A 74 -9.32 -6.27 5.45
N VAL A 75 -9.34 -5.14 6.16
CA VAL A 75 -10.13 -3.96 5.80
C VAL A 75 -9.25 -2.73 5.89
N GLY A 76 -9.21 -1.93 4.82
CA GLY A 76 -8.50 -0.65 4.77
C GLY A 76 -7.56 -0.54 3.57
N GLN A 77 -6.63 0.41 3.61
CA GLN A 77 -5.64 0.61 2.55
C GLN A 77 -4.48 -0.36 2.71
N TYR A 78 -4.34 -1.28 1.75
CA TYR A 78 -3.25 -2.24 1.69
C TYR A 78 -2.83 -2.52 0.25
N TRP A 79 -1.73 -3.23 0.06
CA TRP A 79 -1.29 -3.70 -1.26
C TRP A 79 -2.40 -4.44 -1.98
N ASP A 80 -2.68 -4.15 -3.25
CA ASP A 80 -3.68 -4.89 -4.04
C ASP A 80 -3.33 -6.40 -4.14
N VAL A 81 -4.36 -7.26 -4.22
CA VAL A 81 -4.21 -8.73 -4.34
C VAL A 81 -3.59 -9.11 -5.69
N PHE A 82 -3.83 -8.30 -6.72
CA PHE A 82 -3.24 -8.43 -8.05
C PHE A 82 -1.84 -7.79 -8.15
N SER A 83 -1.30 -7.28 -7.04
CA SER A 83 0.05 -6.71 -6.95
C SER A 83 0.94 -7.45 -5.93
N PRO A 84 1.08 -8.80 -6.02
CA PRO A 84 1.73 -9.58 -4.96
C PRO A 84 3.26 -9.43 -4.92
N LEU A 85 3.87 -8.95 -6.01
CA LEU A 85 5.32 -8.91 -6.16
C LEU A 85 5.86 -7.53 -5.79
N ASN A 86 6.66 -7.45 -4.73
CA ASN A 86 7.45 -6.27 -4.44
C ASN A 86 8.93 -6.66 -4.35
N PRO A 87 9.72 -6.49 -5.43
CA PRO A 87 11.12 -6.87 -5.41
C PRO A 87 11.91 -5.98 -4.45
N THR A 88 12.93 -6.57 -3.82
CA THR A 88 13.87 -5.84 -2.97
C THR A 88 14.80 -5.01 -3.85
N THR A 89 14.40 -3.78 -4.17
CA THR A 89 15.18 -2.85 -5.00
C THR A 89 15.43 -1.54 -4.26
N LEU A 90 16.44 -0.78 -4.73
CA LEU A 90 16.67 0.59 -4.30
C LEU A 90 15.69 1.59 -4.94
N MET A 91 14.78 1.14 -5.82
CA MET A 91 13.74 2.01 -6.37
C MET A 91 12.71 2.32 -5.28
N THR A 92 12.76 3.56 -4.80
CA THR A 92 11.92 4.03 -3.69
C THR A 92 10.46 4.25 -4.07
N ASN A 93 10.15 4.32 -5.37
CA ASN A 93 8.80 4.49 -5.92
C ASN A 93 8.65 3.77 -7.27
N GLY A 94 7.43 3.33 -7.62
CA GLY A 94 7.16 2.80 -8.97
C GLY A 94 7.60 1.34 -9.23
N ASN A 95 7.93 0.58 -8.20
CA ASN A 95 8.57 -0.73 -8.32
C ASN A 95 7.65 -1.75 -9.03
N LEU A 96 8.00 -2.10 -10.28
CA LEU A 96 7.23 -2.92 -11.22
C LEU A 96 5.89 -2.33 -11.72
N TRP A 97 5.55 -1.07 -11.37
CA TRP A 97 4.25 -0.46 -11.71
C TRP A 97 3.99 -0.38 -13.22
N ASN A 98 5.04 -0.30 -14.03
CA ASN A 98 4.98 -0.29 -15.49
C ASN A 98 5.31 -1.65 -16.13
N THR A 99 5.32 -2.73 -15.34
CA THR A 99 5.71 -4.08 -15.77
C THR A 99 4.66 -5.12 -15.39
N GLY A 100 3.38 -4.74 -15.42
CA GLY A 100 2.24 -5.61 -15.13
C GLY A 100 1.91 -5.82 -13.65
N ASN A 101 2.72 -5.27 -12.73
CA ASN A 101 2.37 -5.20 -11.31
C ASN A 101 1.57 -3.92 -11.08
N LEU A 102 0.25 -4.02 -10.85
CA LEU A 102 -0.57 -2.82 -10.69
C LEU A 102 -0.08 -1.94 -9.53
N GLY A 103 0.62 -2.49 -8.53
CA GLY A 103 1.52 -1.72 -7.68
C GLY A 103 0.86 -0.78 -6.69
N PHE A 104 -0.45 -0.58 -6.81
CA PHE A 104 -1.21 0.35 -6.03
C PHE A 104 -1.59 -0.26 -4.69
N ARG A 105 -1.61 0.63 -3.70
CA ARG A 105 -2.23 0.37 -2.40
C ARG A 105 -3.60 1.00 -2.51
N CYS A 106 -4.65 0.21 -2.31
CA CYS A 106 -6.03 0.63 -2.47
C CYS A 106 -6.80 0.34 -1.19
N ALA A 107 -7.82 1.15 -0.93
CA ALA A 107 -8.84 0.80 0.04
C ALA A 107 -9.55 -0.46 -0.44
N GLN A 108 -9.62 -1.46 0.44
CA GLN A 108 -10.14 -2.77 0.08
C GLN A 108 -10.73 -3.51 1.28
N VAL A 109 -11.64 -4.43 0.96
CA VAL A 109 -12.05 -5.52 1.84
C VAL A 109 -11.57 -6.82 1.21
N ARG A 110 -10.70 -7.53 1.92
CA ARG A 110 -10.09 -8.77 1.45
C ARG A 110 -10.37 -9.92 2.39
N TYR A 111 -10.72 -11.06 1.80
CA TYR A 111 -10.63 -12.35 2.44
C TYR A 111 -9.45 -13.14 1.89
N SER A 112 -8.73 -13.82 2.77
CA SER A 112 -7.63 -14.71 2.41
C SER A 112 -7.71 -16.00 3.21
N ARG A 113 -7.34 -17.10 2.56
CA ARG A 113 -7.25 -18.41 3.19
C ARG A 113 -5.98 -19.10 2.75
N LYS A 114 -5.21 -19.53 3.74
CA LYS A 114 -4.06 -20.40 3.53
C LYS A 114 -4.49 -21.85 3.56
N GLY A 115 -4.00 -22.64 2.62
CA GLY A 115 -4.24 -24.08 2.57
C GLY A 115 -2.91 -24.82 2.61
N ASP A 116 -2.97 -26.13 2.80
CA ASP A 116 -1.74 -26.94 2.80
C ASP A 116 -1.10 -27.03 1.41
N VAL A 117 -1.92 -26.87 0.36
CA VAL A 117 -1.51 -26.99 -1.05
C VAL A 117 -1.80 -25.72 -1.87
N LEU A 118 -2.82 -24.95 -1.48
CA LEU A 118 -3.29 -23.77 -2.20
C LEU A 118 -3.61 -22.63 -1.25
N ASP A 119 -2.97 -21.49 -1.50
CA ASP A 119 -3.34 -20.21 -0.92
C ASP A 119 -4.20 -19.43 -1.91
N TRP A 120 -5.28 -18.83 -1.42
CA TRP A 120 -6.13 -17.98 -2.25
C TRP A 120 -6.65 -16.77 -1.49
N ALA A 121 -6.97 -15.72 -2.24
CA ALA A 121 -7.54 -14.51 -1.71
C ALA A 121 -8.52 -13.90 -2.72
N VAL A 122 -9.52 -13.21 -2.20
CA VAL A 122 -10.49 -12.42 -2.97
C VAL A 122 -10.60 -11.05 -2.32
N SER A 123 -10.71 -10.01 -3.15
CA SER A 123 -10.74 -8.63 -2.68
C SER A 123 -11.75 -7.82 -3.48
N VAL A 124 -12.47 -6.95 -2.78
CA VAL A 124 -13.27 -5.86 -3.37
C VAL A 124 -12.53 -4.57 -3.09
N ASN A 125 -12.15 -3.86 -4.14
CA ASN A 125 -11.27 -2.69 -4.08
C ASN A 125 -12.03 -1.45 -4.54
N ASP A 126 -11.71 -0.31 -3.96
CA ASP A 126 -12.11 0.99 -4.50
C ASP A 126 -11.50 1.17 -5.91
N PRO A 127 -12.31 1.51 -6.94
CA PRO A 127 -11.84 1.69 -8.32
C PRO A 127 -11.03 2.98 -8.55
N SER A 128 -10.55 3.67 -7.51
CA SER A 128 -9.76 4.90 -7.64
C SER A 128 -8.40 4.67 -8.35
N THR A 129 -8.41 4.65 -9.68
CA THR A 129 -7.23 4.38 -10.52
C THR A 129 -6.35 5.61 -10.78
N SER A 130 -6.73 6.80 -10.31
CA SER A 130 -6.06 8.06 -10.66
C SER A 130 -5.50 8.86 -9.47
N GLY A 131 -5.60 8.37 -8.23
CA GLY A 131 -5.18 9.11 -7.03
C GLY A 131 -5.93 10.43 -6.81
N THR A 132 -6.90 10.73 -7.67
CA THR A 132 -7.90 11.78 -7.48
C THR A 132 -9.12 11.03 -6.97
N ALA A 133 -9.59 11.34 -5.76
CA ALA A 133 -10.90 10.90 -5.33
C ALA A 133 -11.88 11.32 -6.44
N PRO A 134 -12.50 10.39 -7.18
CA PRO A 134 -13.65 10.79 -7.96
C PRO A 134 -14.66 11.31 -6.93
N ASN A 135 -15.45 12.33 -7.28
CA ASN A 135 -16.65 12.72 -6.52
C ASN A 135 -17.72 11.60 -6.56
N THR A 136 -17.31 10.34 -6.41
CA THR A 136 -18.18 9.21 -6.22
C THR A 136 -18.22 8.98 -4.73
N ASP A 137 -19.34 9.41 -4.14
CA ASP A 137 -19.80 8.97 -2.84
C ASP A 137 -19.44 7.49 -2.66
N ALA A 138 -18.75 7.19 -1.55
CA ALA A 138 -18.35 5.82 -1.26
C ALA A 138 -19.61 4.95 -1.34
N PRO A 139 -19.73 4.02 -2.31
CA PRO A 139 -20.98 3.31 -2.59
C PRO A 139 -21.39 2.34 -1.46
N ILE A 140 -20.67 2.36 -0.34
CA ILE A 140 -20.87 1.52 0.83
C ILE A 140 -21.56 2.26 1.99
N ILE A 141 -21.80 3.58 1.89
CA ILE A 141 -22.48 4.39 2.92
C ILE A 141 -23.65 5.22 2.36
N GLU A 142 -24.28 4.76 1.29
CA GLU A 142 -25.60 5.26 0.90
C GLU A 142 -26.65 4.19 1.22
N GLY A 143 -27.30 4.37 2.38
CA GLY A 143 -28.55 3.71 2.75
C GLY A 143 -29.73 4.64 2.51
#